data_AF-A0A0M0KSR5-F1
#
_entry.id   AF-A0A0M0KSR5-F1
#
_cell.length_a   1.000
_cell.length_b   1.000
_cell.length_c   1.000
_cell.angle_alpha   90.00
_cell.angle_beta   90.00
_cell.angle_gamma   90.00
#
_symmetry.space_group_name_H-M   'P 1'
#
loop_
_entity.id
_entity.type
_entity.pdbx_description
1 polymer ?
#
loop_
_entity_poly.entity_id
_entity_poly.type
_entity_poly.pdbx_seq_one_letter_code
_entity_poly.pdbx_strand_id
1 'polypeptide(L)' 'MNGGNLFNSKRHKQSYTTNVVNGNIQLLDGHIKLPKLKMVKINQHRAIPSEYTIKSCTLSMTASGKYYISILTE' A
#
# COMPACT_ATOMS: atom_id res chain seq x y z
N MET A 1 10.07 35.45 -24.67
CA MET A 1 11.41 34.91 -24.37
C MET A 1 11.50 34.65 -22.87
N ASN A 2 12.18 33.55 -22.49
CA ASN A 2 12.42 33.00 -21.14
C ASN A 2 11.25 32.21 -20.53
N GLY A 3 11.35 30.94 -20.17
CA GLY A 3 12.48 30.00 -20.15
C GLY A 3 12.10 28.76 -19.32
N GLY A 4 12.66 27.60 -19.67
CA GLY A 4 12.72 26.44 -18.77
C GLY A 4 11.84 25.25 -19.14
N ASN A 5 12.24 24.47 -20.13
CA ASN A 5 11.85 23.06 -20.22
C ASN A 5 12.85 22.27 -19.35
N LEU A 6 12.42 21.66 -18.24
CA LEU A 6 13.22 20.64 -17.56
C LEU A 6 12.30 19.55 -16.96
N PHE A 7 12.20 18.47 -17.71
CA PHE A 7 11.91 17.09 -17.28
C PHE A 7 11.45 16.90 -15.82
N ASN A 8 10.19 16.52 -15.62
CA ASN A 8 9.82 15.63 -14.51
C ASN A 8 8.93 14.49 -15.04
N SER A 9 9.43 13.81 -16.07
CA SER A 9 8.84 12.54 -16.48
C SER A 9 9.12 11.48 -15.41
N LYS A 10 8.03 10.88 -14.90
CA LYS A 10 7.95 9.60 -14.17
C LYS A 10 8.53 9.60 -12.74
N ARG A 11 7.72 9.99 -11.75
CA ARG A 11 7.92 9.48 -10.39
C ARG A 11 7.60 7.98 -10.38
N HIS A 12 8.64 7.17 -10.57
CA HIS A 12 8.63 5.70 -10.52
C HIS A 12 8.47 5.20 -9.07
N LYS A 13 7.46 5.72 -8.36
CA LYS A 13 7.00 5.24 -7.06
C LYS A 13 5.52 4.92 -7.23
N GLN A 14 5.23 3.67 -7.61
CA GLN A 14 3.85 3.22 -7.74
C GLN A 14 3.30 2.98 -6.34
N SER A 15 2.75 4.03 -5.74
CA SER A 15 2.06 3.96 -4.46
C SER A 15 0.56 4.05 -4.65
N TYR A 16 -0.17 3.12 -4.06
CA TYR A 16 -1.62 3.08 -4.03
C TYR A 16 -2.09 2.95 -2.59
N THR A 17 -2.88 3.92 -2.14
CA THR A 17 -3.55 3.89 -0.85
C THR A 17 -5.01 3.52 -1.02
N THR A 18 -5.50 2.66 -0.14
CA THR A 18 -6.90 2.26 -0.06
C THR A 18 -7.36 2.32 1.39
N ASN A 19 -8.52 2.91 1.61
CA ASN A 19 -9.14 2.96 2.93
C ASN A 19 -10.00 1.70 3.12
N VAL A 20 -10.11 1.26 4.38
CA VAL A 20 -11.02 0.17 4.72
C VAL A 20 -12.44 0.69 4.56
N VAL A 21 -13.17 0.13 3.60
CA VAL A 21 -14.59 0.38 3.42
C VAL A 21 -15.29 -0.97 3.33
N ASN A 22 -16.24 -1.19 4.23
CA ASN A 22 -17.11 -2.37 4.24
C ASN A 22 -16.34 -3.71 4.18
N GLY A 23 -15.17 -3.81 4.83
CA GLY A 23 -14.35 -5.03 4.84
C GLY A 23 -13.63 -5.36 3.53
N ASN A 24 -13.42 -4.38 2.64
CA ASN A 24 -12.67 -4.58 1.39
C ASN A 24 -11.18 -4.93 1.61
N ILE A 25 -10.62 -4.57 2.77
CA ILE A 25 -9.24 -4.87 3.18
C ILE A 25 -9.31 -5.81 4.37
N GLN A 26 -8.67 -6.97 4.25
CA GLN A 26 -8.66 -7.98 5.29
C GLN A 26 -7.26 -8.59 5.39
N LEU A 27 -6.79 -8.76 6.62
CA LEU A 27 -5.55 -9.46 6.91
C LEU A 27 -5.92 -10.86 7.41
N LEU A 28 -5.51 -11.91 6.69
CA LEU A 28 -5.81 -13.29 7.06
C LEU A 28 -4.61 -14.17 6.78
N ASP A 29 -4.09 -14.85 7.81
CA ASP A 29 -3.05 -15.89 7.67
C ASP A 29 -1.83 -15.43 6.83
N GLY A 30 -1.30 -14.24 7.13
CA GLY A 30 -0.17 -13.68 6.36
C GLY A 30 -0.55 -13.22 4.94
N HIS A 31 -1.82 -13.12 4.60
CA HIS A 31 -2.31 -12.55 3.35
C HIS A 31 -3.07 -11.25 3.61
N ILE A 32 -2.97 -10.33 2.66
CA ILE A 32 -3.80 -9.12 2.62
C ILE A 32 -4.72 -9.17 1.42
N LYS A 33 -6.02 -9.04 1.67
CA LYS A 33 -7.01 -8.81 0.63
C LYS A 33 -7.02 -7.32 0.32
N LEU A 34 -6.83 -6.97 -0.95
CA LEU A 34 -6.93 -5.60 -1.45
C LEU A 34 -7.95 -5.57 -2.59
N PRO A 35 -8.71 -4.47 -2.75
CA PRO A 35 -9.75 -4.37 -3.77
C PRO A 35 -9.22 -4.54 -5.20
N LYS A 36 -8.01 -4.04 -5.50
CA LYS A 36 -7.40 -4.11 -6.84
C LYS A 36 -6.50 -5.32 -7.06
N LEU A 37 -5.90 -5.84 -5.99
CA LEU A 37 -4.84 -6.86 -6.04
C LEU A 37 -5.30 -8.22 -5.51
N LYS A 38 -6.57 -8.36 -5.11
CA LYS A 38 -7.13 -9.56 -4.47
C LYS A 38 -6.32 -9.94 -3.22
N MET A 39 -6.30 -11.23 -2.87
CA MET A 39 -5.46 -11.75 -1.78
C MET A 39 -4.01 -11.84 -2.24
N VAL A 40 -3.14 -11.09 -1.59
CA VAL A 40 -1.70 -11.07 -1.82
C VAL A 40 -1.01 -11.61 -0.58
N LYS A 41 -0.06 -12.54 -0.77
CA LYS A 41 0.79 -13.02 0.32
C LYS A 41 1.73 -11.91 0.76
N ILE A 42 1.77 -11.66 2.07
CA ILE A 42 2.64 -10.66 2.67
C ILE A 42 3.50 -11.29 3.75
N ASN A 43 4.72 -10.79 3.88
CA ASN A 43 5.58 -11.19 4.99
C ASN A 43 5.42 -10.15 6.11
N GLN A 44 4.54 -10.46 7.07
CA GLN A 44 4.29 -9.57 8.20
C GLN A 44 5.45 -9.66 9.18
N HIS A 45 6.22 -8.57 9.31
CA HIS A 45 7.25 -8.47 10.34
C HIS A 45 6.67 -8.43 11.76
N ARG A 46 5.45 -7.90 11.91
CA ARG A 46 4.73 -7.82 13.17
C ARG A 46 3.28 -8.17 12.92
N ALA A 47 2.71 -9.03 13.75
CA ALA A 47 1.26 -9.28 13.75
C ALA A 47 0.54 -8.01 14.25
N ILE A 48 -0.54 -7.64 13.56
CA ILE A 48 -1.44 -6.59 14.05
C ILE A 48 -2.28 -7.20 15.18
N PRO A 49 -2.21 -6.66 16.41
CA PRO A 49 -3.02 -7.18 17.51
C PRO A 49 -4.51 -7.01 17.19
N SER A 50 -5.33 -7.97 17.60
CA SER A 50 -6.77 -8.00 17.27
C SER A 50 -7.59 -6.84 17.84
N GLU A 51 -7.03 -6.10 18.79
CA GLU A 51 -7.61 -4.86 19.34
C GLU A 51 -7.49 -3.66 18.38
N TYR A 52 -6.56 -3.71 17.43
CA TYR A 52 -6.34 -2.62 16.48
C TYR A 52 -7.25 -2.76 15.26
N THR A 53 -7.92 -1.67 14.92
CA THR A 53 -8.76 -1.64 13.72
C THR A 53 -7.97 -1.03 12.57
N ILE A 54 -7.89 -1.73 11.43
CA ILE A 54 -7.25 -1.19 10.24
C ILE A 54 -8.13 -0.06 9.68
N LYS A 55 -7.54 1.13 9.52
CA LYS A 55 -8.18 2.31 8.92
C LYS A 55 -7.88 2.43 7.44
N SER A 56 -6.62 2.25 7.07
CA SER A 56 -6.18 2.32 5.67
C SER A 56 -4.90 1.53 5.44
N CYS A 57 -4.65 1.22 4.17
CA CYS A 57 -3.49 0.49 3.72
C CYS A 57 -2.86 1.20 2.53
N THR A 58 -1.55 1.41 2.57
CA THR A 58 -0.76 2.00 1.49
C THR A 58 0.23 0.99 0.96
N LEU A 59 0.04 0.55 -0.28
CA LEU A 59 1.01 -0.24 -1.01
C LEU A 59 1.96 0.71 -1.75
N SER A 60 3.26 0.58 -1.57
CA SER A 60 4.28 1.37 -2.25
C SER A 60 5.27 0.46 -2.95
N MET A 61 5.47 0.65 -4.24
CA MET A 61 6.52 -0.02 -5.01
C MET A 61 7.75 0.89 -5.14
N THR A 62 8.92 0.35 -4.83
CA THR A 62 10.21 1.00 -5.08
C THR A 62 10.62 0.85 -6.54
N ALA A 63 11.58 1.68 -6.99
CA ALA A 63 12.08 1.58 -8.35
C ALA A 63 12.77 0.26 -8.67
N SER A 64 13.26 -0.45 -7.64
CA SER A 64 13.81 -1.82 -7.76
C SER A 64 12.74 -2.92 -7.84
N GLY A 65 11.44 -2.58 -7.88
CA GLY A 65 10.35 -3.55 -7.94
C GLY A 65 9.95 -4.18 -6.60
N LYS A 66 10.51 -3.71 -5.47
CA LYS A 66 10.09 -4.20 -4.13
C LYS A 66 8.81 -3.51 -3.70
N TYR A 67 7.85 -4.30 -3.22
CA TYR A 67 6.59 -3.83 -2.66
C TYR A 67 6.66 -3.71 -1.14
N TYR A 68 6.14 -2.61 -0.62
CA TYR A 68 6.02 -2.30 0.80
C TYR A 68 4.58 -1.97 1.13
N ILE A 69 4.10 -2.46 2.27
CA ILE A 69 2.73 -2.22 2.72
C ILE A 69 2.79 -1.49 4.06
N SER A 70 2.12 -0.36 4.14
CA SER A 70 1.95 0.41 5.36
C SER A 70 0.48 0.36 5.77
N ILE A 71 0.23 -0.19 6.96
CA ILE A 71 -1.12 -0.32 7.52
C ILE A 71 -1.26 0.75 8.58
N LEU A 72 -2.27 1.59 8.43
CA LEU A 72 -2.68 2.56 9.44
C LEU A 72 -3.74 1.90 10.30
N THR A 73 -3.47 1.77 11.59
CA THR A 73 -4.39 1.24 12.59
C THR A 73 -4.80 2.33 13.57
N GLU A 74 -5.99 2.19 14.13
CA GLU A 74 -6.51 2.97 15.27
C GLU A 74 -6.79 2.04 16.45
#